data_AF-B5CQU5-F1
#
_entry.id   AF-B5CQU5-F1
#
_cell.length_a   1.000
_cell.length_b   1.000
_cell.length_c   1.000
_cell.angle_alpha   90.00
_cell.angle_beta   90.00
_cell.angle_gamma   90.00
#
_symmetry.space_group_name_H-M   'P 1'
#
loop_
_entity.id
_entity.type
_entity.pdbx_description
1 polymer ?
#
loop_
_entity_poly.entity_id
_entity_poly.type
_entity_poly.pdbx_seq_one_letter_code
_entity_poly.pdbx_strand_id
1 'polypeptide(L)'
;QGMLQCSQDKYALRTYVANHKDYFQKLDLETYHALGAFLNSRQLMEINVEQEEREELDMCKALEDIYNDGVQAGIEQGRQSGIAEGEAHGKELGIAEGKASHKKDVARQMQKLGYSLDAIAAVLRESVDGISKILAVVG
;
A
#
# COMPACT_ATOMS: atom_id res chain seq x y z
N GLN A 1 -14.20 -20.76 29.59
CA GLN A 1 -12.98 -20.87 28.74
C GLN A 1 -11.98 -19.82 29.20
N GLY A 2 -10.69 -20.09 29.08
CA GLY A 2 -9.62 -19.13 29.39
C GLY A 2 -9.08 -18.46 28.12
N MET A 3 -8.44 -17.29 28.26
CA MET A 3 -7.87 -16.51 27.14
C MET A 3 -6.99 -17.33 26.18
N LEU A 4 -6.22 -18.28 26.71
CA LEU A 4 -5.29 -19.09 25.93
C LEU A 4 -5.99 -19.99 24.90
N GLN A 5 -7.23 -20.39 25.19
CA GLN A 5 -8.02 -21.25 24.30
C GLN A 5 -8.46 -20.53 23.02
N CYS A 6 -8.45 -19.19 23.02
CA CYS A 6 -8.74 -18.37 21.85
C CYS A 6 -7.52 -17.60 21.31
N SER A 7 -6.31 -17.89 21.80
CA SER A 7 -5.08 -17.14 21.44
C SER A 7 -4.77 -17.08 19.94
N GLN A 8 -5.17 -18.08 19.17
CA GLN A 8 -4.94 -18.16 17.72
C GLN A 8 -6.02 -17.48 16.87
N ASP A 9 -7.17 -17.17 17.47
CA ASP A 9 -8.28 -16.50 16.78
C ASP A 9 -8.33 -15.05 17.26
N LYS A 10 -7.97 -14.12 16.38
CA LYS A 10 -7.90 -12.69 16.70
C LYS A 10 -9.25 -12.12 17.15
N TYR A 11 -10.35 -12.59 16.57
CA TYR A 11 -11.70 -12.12 16.91
C TYR A 11 -12.15 -12.68 18.24
N ALA A 12 -11.93 -13.98 18.47
CA ALA A 12 -12.26 -14.61 19.73
C ALA A 12 -11.41 -14.05 20.89
N LEU A 13 -10.11 -13.83 20.68
CA LEU A 13 -9.21 -13.23 21.65
C LEU A 13 -9.63 -11.79 21.99
N ARG A 14 -9.90 -10.95 20.98
CA ARG A 14 -10.39 -9.58 21.18
C ARG A 14 -11.69 -9.56 21.97
N THR A 15 -12.62 -10.44 21.62
CA THR A 15 -13.92 -10.56 22.31
C THR A 15 -13.73 -11.01 23.76
N TYR A 16 -12.83 -11.98 23.99
CA TYR A 16 -12.52 -12.46 25.33
C TYR A 16 -11.93 -11.37 26.21
N VAL A 17 -10.91 -10.65 25.74
CA VAL A 17 -10.27 -9.56 26.48
C VAL A 17 -11.28 -8.45 26.78
N ALA A 18 -12.12 -8.07 25.81
CA ALA A 18 -13.16 -7.06 26.01
C ALA A 18 -14.20 -7.48 27.06
N ASN A 19 -14.60 -8.74 27.08
CA ASN A 19 -15.57 -9.28 28.06
C ASN A 19 -14.99 -9.43 29.48
N HIS A 20 -13.66 -9.37 29.63
CA HIS A 20 -12.95 -9.48 30.92
C HIS A 20 -12.11 -8.22 31.19
N LYS A 21 -12.59 -7.06 30.72
CA LYS A 21 -11.87 -5.78 30.77
C LYS A 21 -11.38 -5.43 32.18
N ASP A 22 -12.22 -5.59 33.19
CA ASP A 22 -11.87 -5.25 34.58
C ASP A 22 -10.62 -5.98 35.10
N TYR A 23 -10.36 -7.19 34.58
CA TYR A 23 -9.14 -7.95 34.89
C TYR A 23 -7.95 -7.47 34.04
N PHE A 24 -8.14 -7.34 32.72
CA PHE A 24 -7.05 -7.02 31.79
C PHE A 24 -6.58 -5.57 31.84
N GLN A 25 -7.35 -4.66 32.43
CA GLN A 25 -6.93 -3.27 32.63
C GLN A 25 -5.99 -3.09 33.83
N LYS A 26 -5.84 -4.11 34.68
CA LYS A 26 -5.16 -3.99 35.97
C LYS A 26 -4.23 -5.16 36.25
N LEU A 27 -3.27 -5.37 35.36
CA LEU A 27 -2.31 -6.45 35.50
C LEU A 27 -1.04 -5.99 36.21
N ASP A 28 -0.50 -6.84 37.06
CA ASP A 28 0.88 -6.68 37.49
C ASP A 28 1.85 -6.98 36.33
N LEU A 29 3.09 -6.50 36.45
CA LEU A 29 4.12 -6.63 35.42
C LEU A 29 4.42 -8.09 35.04
N GLU A 30 4.47 -9.00 36.01
CA GLU A 30 4.79 -10.41 35.76
C GLU A 30 3.66 -11.07 34.96
N THR A 31 2.42 -10.87 35.38
CA THR A 31 1.25 -11.36 34.64
C THR A 31 1.19 -10.76 33.25
N TYR A 32 1.46 -9.45 33.10
CA TYR A 32 1.47 -8.77 31.82
C TYR A 32 2.48 -9.39 30.83
N HIS A 33 3.73 -9.57 31.26
CA HIS A 33 4.78 -10.19 30.44
C HIS A 33 4.48 -11.65 30.13
N ALA A 34 3.95 -12.42 31.08
CA ALA A 34 3.55 -13.80 30.86
C ALA A 34 2.48 -13.89 29.76
N LEU A 35 1.47 -13.02 29.81
CA LEU A 35 0.46 -12.94 28.75
C LEU A 35 1.06 -12.50 27.41
N GLY A 36 1.97 -11.51 27.41
CA GLY A 36 2.71 -11.10 26.21
C GLY A 36 3.44 -12.27 25.54
N ALA A 37 4.10 -13.11 26.34
CA ALA A 37 4.77 -14.32 25.88
C ALA A 37 3.78 -15.37 25.35
N PHE A 38 2.68 -15.62 26.05
CA PHE A 38 1.64 -16.57 25.60
C PHE A 38 0.95 -16.13 24.30
N LEU A 39 0.77 -14.82 24.10
CA LEU A 39 0.24 -14.24 22.88
C LEU A 39 1.29 -14.09 21.78
N ASN A 40 2.55 -14.47 22.07
CA ASN A 40 3.70 -14.32 21.17
C ASN A 40 3.85 -12.90 20.61
N SER A 41 3.56 -11.89 21.45
CA SER A 41 3.65 -10.47 21.07
C SER A 41 4.90 -9.85 21.68
N ARG A 42 5.91 -9.60 20.84
CA ARG A 42 7.16 -8.92 21.26
C ARG A 42 6.89 -7.51 21.79
N GLN A 43 5.97 -6.78 21.18
CA GLN A 43 5.59 -5.43 21.61
C GLN A 43 5.05 -5.41 23.04
N LEU A 44 4.33 -6.46 23.47
CA LEU A 44 3.88 -6.58 24.87
C LEU A 44 5.00 -7.03 25.81
N MET A 45 5.95 -7.84 25.33
CA MET A 45 7.10 -8.30 26.13
C MET A 45 8.16 -7.21 26.35
N GLU A 46 8.24 -6.24 25.45
CA GLU A 46 9.27 -5.18 25.46
C GLU A 46 8.85 -3.91 26.23
N ILE A 47 7.64 -3.89 26.80
CA ILE A 47 7.21 -2.78 27.66
C ILE A 47 8.08 -2.75 28.91
N ASN A 48 8.80 -1.64 29.06
CA ASN A 48 9.67 -1.38 30.20
C ASN A 48 8.96 -0.40 31.13
N VAL A 49 8.55 -0.88 32.30
CA VAL A 49 7.94 -0.04 33.35
C VAL A 49 9.06 0.38 34.29
N GLU A 50 9.20 1.68 34.54
CA GLU A 50 10.18 2.16 35.51
C GLU A 50 9.84 1.59 36.90
N GLN A 51 10.83 0.98 37.56
CA GLN A 51 10.63 0.12 38.74
C GLN A 51 10.08 0.84 39.99
N GLU A 52 9.96 2.17 39.96
CA GLU A 52 9.56 2.97 41.12
C GLU A 52 8.03 3.06 41.31
N GLU A 53 7.23 2.69 40.31
CA GLU A 53 5.77 2.72 40.40
C GLU A 53 5.18 1.30 40.28
N ARG A 54 4.43 0.89 41.32
CA ARG A 54 3.53 -0.29 41.26
C ARG A 54 2.34 0.03 40.35
N GLU A 55 2.59 0.36 39.09
CA GLU A 55 1.52 0.65 38.15
C GLU A 55 0.83 -0.64 37.70
N GLU A 56 -0.49 -0.64 37.85
CA GLU A 56 -1.39 -1.58 37.21
C GLU A 56 -1.33 -1.33 35.69
N LEU A 57 -0.91 -2.33 34.90
CA LEU A 57 -0.76 -2.22 33.46
C LEU A 57 -2.08 -2.55 32.74
N ASP A 58 -2.49 -1.64 31.84
CA ASP A 58 -3.68 -1.80 31.00
C ASP A 58 -3.34 -2.54 29.70
N MET A 59 -3.58 -3.85 29.68
CA MET A 59 -3.44 -4.70 28.50
C MET A 59 -4.46 -4.37 27.41
N CYS A 60 -5.67 -3.93 27.77
CA CYS A 60 -6.67 -3.54 26.79
C CYS A 60 -6.18 -2.35 25.96
N LYS A 61 -5.60 -1.35 26.64
CA LYS A 61 -5.00 -0.19 25.99
C LYS A 61 -3.82 -0.58 25.10
N ALA A 62 -2.90 -1.39 25.60
CA ALA A 62 -1.75 -1.82 24.81
C ALA A 62 -2.14 -2.60 23.54
N LEU A 63 -3.15 -3.48 23.63
CA LEU A 63 -3.68 -4.20 22.47
C LEU A 63 -4.39 -3.27 21.47
N GLU A 64 -5.08 -2.23 21.96
CA GLU A 64 -5.69 -1.20 21.12
C GLU A 64 -4.63 -0.37 20.40
N ASP A 65 -3.57 0.05 21.10
CA ASP A 65 -2.44 0.79 20.53
C ASP A 65 -1.74 -0.03 19.44
N ILE A 66 -1.40 -1.31 19.72
CA ILE A 66 -0.82 -2.23 18.72
C ILE A 66 -1.72 -2.37 17.49
N TYR A 67 -3.04 -2.49 17.69
CA TYR A 67 -3.99 -2.57 16.59
C TYR A 67 -3.99 -1.29 15.75
N ASN A 68 -4.05 -0.12 16.41
CA ASN A 68 -4.08 1.17 15.76
C ASN A 68 -2.78 1.43 14.98
N ASP A 69 -1.62 1.12 15.56
CA ASP A 69 -0.32 1.19 14.88
C ASP A 69 -0.31 0.31 13.62
N GLY A 70 -0.80 -0.92 13.72
CA GLY A 70 -0.93 -1.83 12.58
C GLY A 70 -1.86 -1.28 11.49
N VAL A 71 -2.99 -0.68 11.87
CA VAL A 71 -3.92 -0.02 10.93
C VAL A 71 -3.26 1.17 10.24
N GLN A 72 -2.58 2.05 10.99
CA GLN A 72 -1.89 3.21 10.42
C GLN A 72 -0.76 2.79 9.47
N ALA A 73 0.05 1.79 9.86
CA ALA A 73 1.08 1.24 9.00
C ALA A 73 0.50 0.65 7.70
N GLY A 74 -0.63 -0.06 7.80
CA GLY A 74 -1.34 -0.59 6.62
C GLY A 74 -1.87 0.50 5.69
N ILE A 75 -2.45 1.56 6.23
CA ILE A 75 -2.93 2.72 5.45
C ILE A 75 -1.76 3.40 4.74
N GLU A 76 -0.67 3.66 5.47
CA GLU A 76 0.50 4.35 4.92
C GLU A 76 1.17 3.51 3.83
N GLN A 77 1.35 2.20 4.05
CA GLN A 77 1.87 1.29 3.04
C GLN A 77 0.96 1.27 1.79
N GLY A 78 -0.36 1.18 1.98
CA GLY A 78 -1.32 1.20 0.87
C GLY A 78 -1.26 2.50 0.07
N ARG A 79 -1.16 3.64 0.76
CA ARG A 79 -1.01 4.96 0.15
C ARG A 79 0.29 5.06 -0.67
N GLN A 80 1.41 4.63 -0.11
CA GLN A 80 2.71 4.63 -0.79
C GLN A 80 2.69 3.74 -2.04
N SER A 81 2.14 2.52 -1.93
CA SER A 81 2.00 1.61 -3.08
C SER A 81 1.14 2.23 -4.18
N GLY A 82 -0.03 2.78 -3.82
CA GLY A 82 -0.95 3.38 -4.78
C GLY A 82 -0.35 4.58 -5.51
N ILE A 83 0.44 5.41 -4.82
CA ILE A 83 1.16 6.53 -5.46
C ILE A 83 2.22 5.99 -6.43
N ALA A 84 3.05 5.05 -6.00
CA ALA A 84 4.10 4.49 -6.85
C ALA A 84 3.54 3.82 -8.11
N GLU A 85 2.47 3.05 -7.97
CA GLU A 85 1.75 2.44 -9.10
C GLU A 85 1.14 3.49 -10.03
N GLY A 86 0.48 4.50 -9.46
CA GLY A 86 -0.11 5.60 -10.21
C GLY A 86 0.92 6.42 -11.00
N GLU A 87 2.06 6.74 -10.39
CA GLU A 87 3.17 7.45 -11.04
C GLU A 87 3.80 6.63 -12.17
N ALA A 88 4.04 5.33 -11.93
CA ALA A 88 4.60 4.43 -12.94
C ALA A 88 3.67 4.33 -14.16
N HIS A 89 2.38 4.06 -13.91
CA HIS A 89 1.38 3.94 -14.98
C HIS A 89 1.16 5.27 -15.71
N GLY A 90 1.06 6.38 -14.97
CA GLY A 90 0.92 7.71 -15.55
C GLY A 90 2.11 8.11 -16.43
N LYS A 91 3.34 7.78 -16.00
CA LYS A 91 4.55 8.03 -16.80
C LYS A 91 4.57 7.20 -18.07
N GLU A 92 4.20 5.92 -18.00
CA GLU A 92 4.13 5.06 -19.19
C GLU A 92 3.11 5.57 -20.21
N LEU A 93 1.90 5.88 -19.76
CA LEU A 93 0.84 6.47 -20.59
C LEU A 93 1.28 7.79 -21.21
N GLY A 94 1.85 8.70 -20.40
CA GLY A 94 2.31 10.00 -20.89
C GLY A 94 3.42 9.88 -21.93
N ILE A 95 4.35 8.94 -21.77
CA ILE A 95 5.39 8.66 -22.77
C ILE A 95 4.77 8.09 -24.05
N ALA A 96 3.82 7.17 -23.94
CA ALA A 96 3.15 6.57 -25.10
C ALA A 96 2.35 7.61 -25.89
N GLU A 97 1.53 8.41 -25.21
CA GLU A 97 0.75 9.51 -25.80
C GLU A 97 1.64 10.57 -26.44
N GLY A 98 2.71 10.97 -25.73
CA GLY A 98 3.70 11.92 -26.25
C GLY A 98 4.37 11.42 -27.52
N LYS A 99 4.80 10.15 -27.56
CA LYS A 99 5.37 9.52 -28.76
C LYS A 99 4.37 9.46 -29.91
N ALA A 100 3.11 9.11 -29.63
CA ALA A 100 2.06 9.04 -30.65
C ALA A 100 1.74 10.43 -31.24
N SER A 101 1.61 11.46 -30.38
CA SER A 101 1.40 12.84 -30.80
C SER A 101 2.56 13.36 -31.64
N HIS A 102 3.79 13.16 -31.17
CA HIS A 102 4.99 13.57 -31.89
C HIS A 102 5.10 12.88 -33.27
N LYS A 103 4.85 11.57 -33.34
CA LYS A 103 4.83 10.82 -34.61
C LYS A 103 3.81 11.40 -35.59
N LYS A 104 2.63 11.80 -35.10
CA LYS A 104 1.57 12.44 -35.91
C LYS A 104 2.02 13.80 -36.46
N ASP A 105 2.64 14.62 -35.63
CA ASP A 105 3.10 15.94 -36.05
C ASP A 105 4.22 15.87 -37.09
N VAL A 106 5.20 14.99 -36.88
CA VAL A 106 6.29 14.76 -37.83
C VAL A 106 5.76 14.20 -39.15
N ALA A 107 4.88 13.20 -39.11
CA ALA A 107 4.27 12.63 -40.32
C ALA A 107 3.54 13.70 -41.14
N ARG A 108 2.78 14.58 -40.48
CA ARG A 108 2.07 15.70 -41.12
C ARG A 108 3.03 16.71 -41.76
N GLN A 109 4.11 17.08 -41.05
CA GLN A 109 5.09 18.01 -41.59
C GLN A 109 5.80 17.43 -42.82
N MET A 110 6.22 16.16 -42.75
CA MET A 110 6.85 15.50 -43.89
C MET A 110 5.89 15.37 -45.08
N GLN A 111 4.62 15.02 -44.85
CA GLN A 111 3.63 14.97 -45.93
C GLN A 111 3.45 16.34 -46.59
N LYS A 112 3.38 17.42 -45.80
CA LYS A 112 3.29 18.80 -46.33
C LYS A 112 4.52 19.21 -47.14
N LEU A 113 5.70 18.68 -46.81
CA LEU A 113 6.94 18.90 -47.56
C LEU A 113 7.07 18.01 -48.81
N GLY A 114 6.07 17.16 -49.09
CA GLY A 114 6.00 16.35 -50.31
C GLY A 114 6.68 14.98 -50.22
N TYR A 115 7.04 14.52 -49.02
CA TYR A 115 7.57 13.15 -48.84
C TYR A 115 6.49 12.09 -49.10
N SER A 116 6.89 10.97 -49.73
CA SER A 116 5.99 9.83 -49.94
C SER A 116 5.67 9.10 -48.63
N LEU A 117 4.56 8.36 -48.61
CA LEU A 117 4.16 7.57 -47.44
C LEU A 117 5.22 6.52 -47.07
N ASP A 118 5.88 5.91 -48.05
CA ASP A 118 6.98 4.95 -47.81
C ASP A 118 8.19 5.60 -47.11
N ALA A 119 8.56 6.81 -47.51
CA ALA A 119 9.66 7.55 -46.90
C ALA A 119 9.33 7.95 -45.45
N ILE A 120 8.09 8.38 -45.20
CA ILE A 120 7.62 8.73 -43.85
C ILE A 120 7.57 7.49 -42.95
N ALA A 121 7.05 6.37 -43.47
CA ALA A 121 7.01 5.08 -42.78
C ALA A 121 8.41 4.60 -42.38
N ALA A 122 9.39 4.72 -43.29
CA ALA A 122 10.78 4.37 -43.02
C ALA A 122 11.41 5.24 -41.91
N VAL A 123 11.21 6.56 -41.95
CA VAL A 123 11.77 7.49 -40.95
C VAL A 123 11.15 7.28 -39.57
N LEU A 124 9.83 7.13 -39.51
CA LEU A 124 9.10 6.96 -38.25
C LEU A 124 9.06 5.52 -37.75
N ARG A 125 9.70 4.60 -38.48
CA ARG A 125 9.75 3.15 -38.21
C ARG A 125 8.35 2.60 -37.96
N GLU A 126 7.45 2.94 -38.87
CA GLU A 126 6.04 2.58 -38.81
C GLU A 126 5.63 1.92 -40.13
N SER A 127 4.55 1.14 -40.10
CA SER A 127 3.97 0.62 -41.34
C SER A 127 3.36 1.73 -42.20
N VAL A 128 3.34 1.55 -43.52
CA VAL A 128 2.66 2.48 -44.44
C VAL A 128 1.17 2.60 -44.10
N ASP A 129 0.52 1.49 -43.75
CA ASP A 129 -0.86 1.47 -43.25
C ASP A 129 -1.01 2.27 -41.94
N GLY A 130 -0.08 2.11 -41.00
CA GLY A 130 -0.03 2.89 -39.76
C GLY A 130 0.10 4.39 -40.01
N ILE A 131 1.00 4.81 -40.90
CA ILE A 131 1.14 6.21 -41.32
C ILE A 131 -0.14 6.72 -41.99
N SER A 132 -0.75 5.93 -42.87
CA SER A 132 -2.02 6.27 -43.51
C SER A 132 -3.11 6.53 -42.47
N LYS A 133 -3.26 5.66 -41.46
CA LYS A 133 -4.20 5.84 -40.36
C LYS A 133 -3.90 7.08 -39.51
N ILE A 134 -2.63 7.34 -39.19
CA ILE A 134 -2.20 8.52 -38.43
C ILE A 134 -2.60 9.82 -39.15
N LEU A 135 -2.48 9.84 -40.48
CA LEU A 135 -2.79 10.99 -41.33
C LEU A 135 -4.28 11.09 -41.68
N ALA A 136 -5.02 9.98 -41.67
CA ALA A 136 -6.44 9.92 -42.01
C ALA A 136 -7.37 10.58 -40.97
N VAL A 137 -6.90 10.86 -39.73
CA VAL A 137 -7.70 11.48 -38.66
C VAL A 137 -7.96 12.99 -38.89
N VAL A 138 -7.92 13.46 -40.14
CA VAL A 138 -8.32 14.82 -40.53
C VAL A 138 -9.04 14.73 -41.87
N GLY A 139 -10.32 14.36 -41.79
CA GLY A 139 -11.36 14.66 -42.77
C GLY A 139 -12.49 15.34 -42.03
#